data_AF-A0A285UTF2-F1
#
_entry.id   AF-A0A285UTF2-F1
#
_cell.length_a   1.000
_cell.length_b   1.000
_cell.length_c   1.000
_cell.angle_alpha   90.00
_cell.angle_beta   90.00
_cell.angle_gamma   90.00
#
_symmetry.space_group_name_H-M   'P 1'
#
loop_
_entity.id
_entity.type
_entity.pdbx_description
1 polymer ?
#
loop_
_entity_poly.entity_id
_entity_poly.type
_entity_poly.pdbx_seq_one_letter_code
_entity_poly.pdbx_strand_id
1 'polypeptide(L)'
;MVEVIGVYEVNEDVHLIELKIDTKPSDVNVEGFTQEIEGVSKDDWQVAYDEYYLNDEGSKVIGDFFNKPAEDLTPTRIAFFLYFVDFTTPLLTPFGKVNLPSPLHMPERLKDIIEFEEVD
;
A
#
# COMPACT_ATOMS: atom_id res chain seq x y z
N MET A 1 7.52 2.45 -12.93
CA MET A 1 6.89 3.74 -12.51
C MET A 1 5.93 3.45 -11.36
N VAL A 2 5.80 4.35 -10.38
CA VAL A 2 4.83 4.24 -9.28
C VAL A 2 3.90 5.45 -9.33
N GLU A 3 2.60 5.19 -9.34
CA GLU A 3 1.53 6.19 -9.26
C GLU A 3 0.77 5.99 -7.95
N VAL A 4 0.61 7.05 -7.18
CA VAL A 4 -0.24 7.05 -5.98
C VAL A 4 -1.67 7.32 -6.42
N ILE A 5 -2.54 6.32 -6.28
CA ILE A 5 -3.96 6.44 -6.62
C ILE A 5 -4.71 7.15 -5.50
N GLY A 6 -4.38 6.84 -4.26
CA GLY A 6 -4.98 7.47 -3.10
C GLY A 6 -4.36 7.05 -1.78
N VAL A 7 -4.61 7.86 -0.77
CA VAL A 7 -4.34 7.56 0.63
C VAL A 7 -5.64 7.77 1.38
N TYR A 8 -6.04 6.78 2.16
CA TYR A 8 -7.36 6.76 2.78
C TYR A 8 -7.27 6.55 4.27
N GLU A 9 -8.01 7.35 5.03
CA GLU A 9 -8.13 7.20 6.48
C GLU A 9 -8.86 5.89 6.80
N VAL A 10 -8.27 5.08 7.68
CA VAL A 10 -8.89 3.86 8.24
C VAL A 10 -9.29 4.15 9.69
N ASN A 11 -8.32 4.63 10.50
CA ASN A 11 -8.53 5.18 11.83
C ASN A 11 -7.51 6.32 12.08
N GLU A 12 -7.31 6.74 13.33
CA GLU A 12 -6.40 7.86 13.68
C GLU A 12 -4.94 7.58 13.28
N ASP A 13 -4.50 6.33 13.40
CA ASP A 13 -3.09 5.94 13.23
C ASP A 13 -2.84 5.20 11.91
N VAL A 14 -3.88 4.65 11.30
CA VAL A 14 -3.77 3.74 10.15
C VAL A 14 -4.34 4.37 8.88
N HIS A 15 -3.56 4.25 7.82
CA HIS A 15 -3.96 4.66 6.49
C HIS A 15 -3.82 3.52 5.50
N LEU A 16 -4.77 3.41 4.58
CA LEU A 16 -4.69 2.55 3.42
C LEU A 16 -4.04 3.33 2.27
N ILE A 17 -2.94 2.83 1.73
CA ILE A 17 -2.24 3.40 0.58
C ILE A 17 -2.57 2.56 -0.64
N GLU A 18 -3.08 3.19 -1.71
CA GLU A 18 -3.36 2.52 -2.97
C GLU A 18 -2.43 3.03 -4.07
N LEU A 19 -1.69 2.11 -4.70
CA LEU A 19 -0.69 2.39 -5.71
C LEU A 19 -0.96 1.61 -7.00
N LYS A 20 -0.54 2.21 -8.12
CA LYS A 20 -0.38 1.51 -9.40
C LYS A 20 1.11 1.50 -9.78
N ILE A 21 1.64 0.31 -10.02
CA ILE A 21 3.06 0.07 -10.23
C ILE A 21 3.25 -0.60 -11.58
N ASP A 22 4.08 0.00 -12.42
CA ASP A 22 4.49 -0.57 -13.70
C ASP A 22 5.55 -1.66 -13.48
N THR A 23 5.10 -2.77 -12.88
CA THR A 23 5.80 -4.03 -12.71
C THR A 23 4.76 -5.17 -12.60
N LYS A 24 5.21 -6.41 -12.46
CA LYS A 24 4.36 -7.58 -12.22
C LYS A 24 4.16 -7.85 -10.72
N PRO A 25 3.05 -8.47 -10.29
CA PRO A 25 2.82 -8.81 -8.89
C PRO A 25 3.96 -9.60 -8.23
N SER A 26 4.56 -10.54 -8.95
CA SER A 26 5.67 -11.39 -8.46
C SER A 26 6.97 -10.63 -8.18
N ASP A 27 7.14 -9.45 -8.80
CA ASP A 27 8.31 -8.59 -8.62
C ASP A 27 8.10 -7.50 -7.54
N VAL A 28 6.92 -7.43 -6.91
CA VAL A 28 6.62 -6.45 -5.86
C VAL A 28 7.08 -6.98 -4.50
N ASN A 29 8.16 -6.41 -3.97
CA ASN A 29 8.54 -6.59 -2.57
C ASN A 29 7.78 -5.59 -1.66
N VAL A 30 6.70 -6.04 -1.04
CA VAL A 30 5.81 -5.22 -0.19
C VAL A 30 6.51 -4.73 1.09
N GLU A 31 7.43 -5.51 1.66
CA GLU A 31 8.23 -5.08 2.83
C GLU A 31 9.17 -3.90 2.49
N GLY A 32 9.42 -3.66 1.20
CA GLY A 32 10.22 -2.53 0.73
C GLY A 32 9.49 -1.19 0.75
N PHE A 33 8.19 -1.17 1.07
CA PHE A 33 7.40 0.05 1.20
C PHE A 33 7.48 0.56 2.64
N THR A 34 8.24 1.63 2.85
CA THR A 34 8.61 2.12 4.19
C THR A 34 8.68 3.63 4.25
N GLN A 35 8.60 4.21 5.45
CA GLN A 35 9.01 5.59 5.69
C GLN A 35 10.24 5.61 6.60
N GLU A 36 11.16 6.54 6.30
CA GLU A 36 12.31 6.78 7.15
C GLU A 36 11.85 7.39 8.47
N ILE A 37 12.28 6.79 9.58
CA ILE A 37 12.08 7.33 10.92
C ILE A 37 13.43 7.84 11.42
N GLU A 38 13.55 9.16 11.61
CA GLU A 38 14.81 9.79 11.99
C GLU A 38 15.37 9.21 13.29
N GLY A 39 16.65 8.80 13.27
CA GLY A 39 17.33 8.24 14.44
C GLY A 39 16.98 6.77 14.76
N VAL A 40 16.12 6.13 13.95
CA VAL A 40 15.73 4.72 14.09
C VAL A 40 16.40 3.88 13.00
N SER A 41 16.84 2.67 13.35
CA SER A 41 17.42 1.72 12.38
C SER A 41 16.40 1.37 11.31
N LYS A 42 16.85 1.17 10.06
CA LYS A 42 15.96 0.78 8.96
C LYS A 42 15.20 -0.52 9.25
N ASP A 43 15.82 -1.44 9.98
CA ASP A 43 15.21 -2.72 10.35
C ASP A 43 14.02 -2.55 11.32
N ASP A 44 13.90 -1.38 11.95
CA ASP A 44 12.81 -1.02 12.88
C ASP A 44 11.83 -0.02 12.25
N TRP A 45 11.97 0.30 10.96
CA TRP A 45 11.00 1.15 10.26
C TRP A 45 9.69 0.41 10.03
N GLN A 46 8.59 1.15 10.07
CA GLN A 46 7.30 0.61 9.67
C GLN A 46 7.32 0.23 8.19
N VAL A 47 6.78 -0.96 7.91
CA VAL A 47 6.64 -1.53 6.57
C VAL A 47 5.17 -1.66 6.23
N ALA A 48 4.85 -1.75 4.94
CA ALA A 48 3.50 -2.05 4.48
C ALA A 48 2.96 -3.34 5.11
N TYR A 49 1.70 -3.30 5.53
CA TYR A 49 1.01 -4.37 6.23
C TYR A 49 -0.26 -4.78 5.47
N ASP A 50 -0.57 -6.09 5.50
CA ASP A 50 -1.77 -6.74 4.94
C ASP A 50 -2.13 -6.23 3.53
N GLU A 51 -1.33 -6.60 2.53
CA GLU A 51 -1.55 -6.13 1.17
C GLU A 51 -2.68 -6.85 0.42
N TYR A 52 -3.35 -6.07 -0.43
CA TYR A 52 -4.37 -6.51 -1.37
C TYR A 52 -3.93 -6.15 -2.79
N TYR A 53 -3.88 -7.15 -3.67
CA TYR A 53 -3.74 -6.94 -5.10
C TYR A 53 -5.11 -6.73 -5.71
N LEU A 54 -5.27 -5.66 -6.49
CA LEU A 54 -6.54 -5.26 -7.08
C LEU A 54 -6.52 -5.44 -8.60
N ASN A 55 -7.71 -5.65 -9.19
CA ASN A 55 -7.87 -5.51 -10.64
C ASN A 55 -7.58 -4.06 -11.10
N ASP A 56 -7.45 -3.84 -12.42
CA ASP A 56 -7.09 -2.53 -12.98
C ASP A 56 -8.05 -1.41 -12.53
N GLU A 57 -9.34 -1.72 -12.36
CA GLU A 57 -10.36 -0.78 -11.89
C GLU A 57 -10.35 -0.53 -10.37
N GLY A 58 -9.66 -1.37 -9.59
CA GLY A 58 -9.61 -1.25 -8.12
C GLY A 58 -10.93 -1.59 -7.45
N SER A 59 -11.72 -2.46 -8.06
CA SER A 59 -13.07 -2.84 -7.61
C SER A 59 -13.15 -4.29 -7.12
N LYS A 60 -12.07 -5.06 -7.23
CA LYS A 60 -11.99 -6.46 -6.81
C LYS A 60 -10.60 -6.79 -6.30
N VAL A 61 -10.53 -7.55 -5.21
CA VAL A 61 -9.31 -8.22 -4.77
C VAL A 61 -9.08 -9.43 -5.68
N ILE A 62 -7.87 -9.52 -6.24
CA ILE A 62 -7.41 -10.62 -7.12
C ILE A 62 -6.21 -11.37 -6.53
N GLY A 63 -5.73 -10.96 -5.37
CA GLY A 63 -4.70 -11.62 -4.59
C GLY A 63 -4.39 -10.85 -3.32
N ASP A 64 -3.60 -11.45 -2.44
CA ASP A 64 -3.24 -10.92 -1.12
C ASP A 64 -1.84 -11.42 -0.70
N PHE A 65 -1.48 -11.21 0.57
CA PHE A 65 -0.24 -11.71 1.18
C PHE A 65 -0.06 -13.23 1.04
N PHE A 66 -1.12 -14.02 1.22
CA PHE A 66 -1.07 -15.48 1.18
C PHE A 66 -1.15 -16.04 -0.24
N ASN A 67 -1.93 -15.39 -1.10
CA ASN A 67 -2.25 -15.84 -2.45
C ASN A 67 -2.03 -14.69 -3.43
N LYS A 68 -0.83 -14.61 -4.00
CA LYS A 68 -0.55 -13.65 -5.08
C LYS A 68 -1.51 -13.89 -6.28
N PRO A 69 -1.77 -12.86 -7.10
CA PRO A 69 -2.63 -12.99 -8.28
C PRO A 69 -2.23 -14.17 -9.17
N ALA A 70 -3.23 -14.91 -9.66
CA ALA A 70 -3.00 -16.04 -10.57
C ALA A 70 -2.36 -15.59 -11.90
N GLU A 71 -2.69 -14.38 -12.34
CA GLU A 71 -2.09 -13.73 -13.51
C GLU A 71 -0.97 -12.77 -13.07
N ASP A 72 0.23 -12.97 -13.60
CA ASP A 72 1.41 -12.16 -13.27
C ASP A 72 1.65 -11.07 -14.33
N LEU A 73 0.66 -10.19 -14.48
CA LEU A 73 0.59 -9.17 -15.53
C LEU A 73 0.89 -7.76 -15.00
N THR A 74 1.48 -6.93 -15.86
CA THR A 74 1.74 -5.51 -15.61
C THR A 74 0.59 -4.66 -16.18
N PRO A 75 0.16 -3.58 -15.51
CA PRO A 75 0.65 -3.06 -14.23
C PRO A 75 0.00 -3.73 -13.01
N THR A 76 0.71 -3.74 -11.89
CA THR A 76 0.18 -4.14 -10.59
C THR A 76 -0.57 -2.97 -9.94
N ARG A 77 -1.83 -3.19 -9.54
CA ARG A 77 -2.52 -2.30 -8.60
C ARG A 77 -2.54 -2.96 -7.24
N ILE A 78 -2.07 -2.26 -6.22
CA ILE A 78 -1.92 -2.80 -4.87
C ILE A 78 -2.43 -1.78 -3.85
N ALA A 79 -3.07 -2.26 -2.79
CA ALA A 79 -3.36 -1.49 -1.61
C ALA A 79 -2.76 -2.17 -0.38
N PHE A 80 -2.28 -1.41 0.58
CA PHE A 80 -1.72 -1.93 1.84
C PHE A 80 -1.86 -0.89 2.94
N PHE A 81 -1.77 -1.31 4.19
CA PHE A 81 -1.85 -0.44 5.34
C PHE A 81 -0.47 0.05 5.78
N LEU A 82 -0.44 1.26 6.33
CA LEU A 82 0.71 1.79 7.07
C LEU A 82 0.22 2.47 8.35
N TYR A 83 0.94 2.22 9.45
CA TYR A 83 0.75 2.89 10.72
C TYR A 83 1.60 4.16 10.79
N PHE A 84 1.08 5.18 11.47
CA PHE A 84 1.77 6.43 11.82
C PHE A 84 2.40 7.16 10.62
N VAL A 85 1.66 7.24 9.51
CA VAL A 85 2.15 7.85 8.26
C VAL A 85 2.50 9.33 8.46
N ASP A 86 3.75 9.68 8.19
CA ASP A 86 4.19 11.08 8.12
C ASP A 86 4.06 11.60 6.68
N PHE A 87 3.04 12.41 6.43
CA PHE A 87 2.77 13.00 5.10
C PHE A 87 3.81 14.02 4.64
N THR A 88 4.75 14.43 5.50
CA THR A 88 5.88 15.29 5.13
C THR A 88 7.09 14.49 4.65
N THR A 89 7.10 13.19 4.90
CA THR A 89 8.17 12.26 4.52
C THR A 89 7.72 11.40 3.34
N PRO A 90 8.52 11.25 2.27
CA PRO A 90 8.15 10.41 1.14
C PRO A 90 8.10 8.93 1.54
N LEU A 91 7.16 8.19 0.96
CA LEU A 91 7.17 6.75 0.97
C LEU A 91 8.34 6.25 0.12
N LEU A 92 9.22 5.47 0.72
CA LEU A 92 10.24 4.72 0.02
C LEU A 92 9.59 3.46 -0.55
N THR A 93 9.79 3.20 -1.83
CA THR A 93 9.34 1.97 -2.49
C THR A 93 10.54 1.28 -3.13
N PRO A 94 10.43 -0.02 -3.49
CA PRO A 94 11.45 -0.69 -4.29
C PRO A 94 11.78 0.00 -5.63
N PHE A 95 10.90 0.90 -6.08
CA PHE A 95 10.96 1.56 -7.39
C PHE A 95 11.27 3.06 -7.30
N GLY A 96 11.63 3.56 -6.10
CA GLY A 96 11.95 4.96 -5.85
C GLY A 96 11.07 5.59 -4.78
N LYS A 97 11.26 6.90 -4.56
CA LYS A 97 10.51 7.66 -3.56
C LYS A 97 9.23 8.25 -4.18
N VAL A 98 8.12 8.19 -3.46
CA VAL A 98 6.86 8.85 -3.84
C VAL A 98 6.31 9.67 -2.69
N ASN A 99 5.81 10.87 -2.99
CA ASN A 99 5.13 11.69 -1.99
C ASN A 99 3.69 11.19 -1.84
N LEU A 100 3.23 11.07 -0.59
CA LEU A 100 1.86 10.72 -0.29
C LEU A 100 1.02 12.01 -0.20
N PRO A 101 -0.15 12.08 -0.88
CA PRO A 101 -1.08 13.19 -0.69
C PRO A 101 -1.69 13.12 0.71
N SER A 102 -2.33 14.22 1.13
CA SER A 102 -3.19 14.22 2.32
C SER A 102 -4.28 13.14 2.19
N PRO A 103 -4.63 12.48 3.31
CA PRO A 103 -5.56 11.37 3.28
C PRO A 103 -6.98 11.86 2.95
N LEU A 104 -7.75 10.96 2.35
CA LEU A 104 -9.16 11.16 1.99
C LEU A 104 -10.02 10.12 2.71
N HIS A 105 -11.34 10.33 2.73
CA HIS A 105 -12.24 9.24 3.11
C HIS A 105 -12.12 8.08 2.12
N MET A 106 -12.12 6.85 2.64
CA MET A 106 -12.07 5.66 1.81
C MET A 106 -13.28 5.60 0.85
N PRO A 107 -13.07 5.36 -0.45
CA PRO A 107 -14.17 5.24 -1.40
C PRO A 107 -14.95 3.94 -1.18
N GLU A 108 -16.26 3.95 -1.43
CA GLU A 108 -17.16 2.80 -1.23
C GLU A 108 -16.64 1.52 -1.91
N ARG A 109 -16.08 1.63 -3.13
CA ARG A 109 -15.51 0.48 -3.86
C ARG A 109 -14.44 -0.28 -3.08
N LEU A 110 -13.71 0.40 -2.18
CA LEU A 110 -12.67 -0.21 -1.36
C LEU A 110 -13.23 -0.71 -0.04
N LYS A 111 -14.19 0.02 0.57
CA LYS A 111 -14.88 -0.43 1.80
C LYS A 111 -15.57 -1.78 1.63
N ASP A 112 -16.05 -2.08 0.43
CA ASP A 112 -16.73 -3.34 0.13
C ASP A 112 -15.78 -4.54 -0.04
N ILE A 113 -14.46 -4.31 -0.22
CA ILE A 113 -13.51 -5.36 -0.63
C ILE A 113 -12.22 -5.41 0.19
N ILE A 114 -11.94 -4.39 1.01
CA ILE A 114 -10.78 -4.33 1.91
C ILE A 114 -11.30 -4.24 3.34
N GLU A 115 -10.80 -5.12 4.18
CA GLU A 115 -11.05 -5.12 5.62
C GLU A 115 -9.72 -4.83 6.33
N PHE A 116 -9.79 -4.04 7.40
CA PHE A 116 -8.64 -3.80 8.25
C PHE A 116 -8.79 -4.65 9.50
N GLU A 117 -7.83 -5.52 9.76
CA GLU A 117 -7.73 -6.28 10.99
C GLU A 117 -6.66 -5.66 11.90
N GLU A 118 -7.06 -5.21 13.09
CA GLU A 118 -6.11 -4.84 14.12
C GLU A 118 -5.37 -6.09 14.60
N VAL A 119 -4.05 -6.01 14.64
CA VAL A 119 -3.23 -7.08 15.21
C VAL A 119 -3.10 -6.81 16.71
N ASP A 120 -3.71 -7.67 17.52
CA ASP A 120 -3.59 -7.68 18.99
C ASP A 120 -2.16 -7.92 19.50
#